data_AF-A0A4Q3DLA7-F1
#
_entry.id   AF-A0A4Q3DLA7-F1
#
_cell.length_a   1.000
_cell.length_b   1.000
_cell.length_c   1.000
_cell.angle_alpha   90.00
_cell.angle_beta   90.00
_cell.angle_gamma   90.00
#
_symmetry.space_group_name_H-M   'P 1'
#
loop_
_entity.id
_entity.type
_entity.pdbx_description
1 polymer ?
#
loop_
_entity_poly.entity_id
_entity_poly.type
_entity_poly.pdbx_seq_one_letter_code
_entity_poly.pdbx_strand_id
1 'polypeptide(L)'
;FIWCMILNARNKTFSNYTDQTKPLLRNYIFCALAGTTWFLQFFFYGMGESKLGNGASSWILHMAFIILIANIWGLVLNEWKGVSKKAYATVLVGIAVIIVSVLLVGYGNSLQH
;
A
#
# COMPACT_ATOMS: atom_id res chain seq x y z
N PHE A 1 -5.77 21.07 0.46
CA PHE A 1 -6.56 21.77 -0.57
C PHE A 1 -6.10 23.21 -0.80
N ILE A 2 -6.09 24.07 0.22
CA ILE A 2 -5.69 25.49 0.10
C ILE A 2 -4.25 25.66 -0.42
N TRP A 3 -3.30 24.90 0.13
CA TRP A 3 -1.90 24.92 -0.31
C TRP A 3 -1.72 24.51 -1.78
N CYS A 4 -2.50 23.53 -2.26
CA CYS A 4 -2.48 23.09 -3.66
C CYS A 4 -2.98 24.19 -4.59
N MET A 5 -4.04 24.94 -4.20
CA MET A 5 -4.53 26.07 -4.99
C MET A 5 -3.51 27.21 -5.07
N ILE A 6 -2.84 27.52 -3.95
CA ILE A 6 -1.78 28.54 -3.91
C ILE A 6 -0.59 28.14 -4.80
N LEU A 7 -0.17 26.88 -4.74
CA LEU A 7 0.93 26.37 -5.56
C LEU A 7 0.58 26.35 -7.06
N ASN A 8 -0.66 26.00 -7.41
CA ASN A 8 -1.16 25.98 -8.79
C ASN A 8 -1.25 27.40 -9.39
N ALA A 9 -1.59 28.40 -8.56
CA ALA A 9 -1.61 29.81 -8.94
C ALA A 9 -0.19 30.35 -9.18
N ARG A 10 0.76 30.01 -8.29
CA ARG A 10 2.16 30.46 -8.39
C ARG A 10 2.91 29.86 -9.58
N ASN A 11 2.66 28.60 -9.92
CA ASN A 11 3.33 27.92 -11.03
C ASN A 11 2.66 28.13 -12.40
N LYS A 12 1.60 28.96 -12.50
CA LYS A 12 0.81 29.19 -13.73
C LYS A 12 0.32 27.90 -14.41
N THR A 13 0.16 26.82 -13.64
CA THR A 13 -0.24 25.49 -14.14
C THR A 13 -1.75 25.34 -14.31
N PHE A 14 -2.54 26.39 -14.06
CA PHE A 14 -3.98 26.41 -14.34
C PHE A 14 -4.31 26.13 -15.82
N SER A 15 -3.45 26.54 -16.76
CA SER A 15 -3.62 26.24 -18.18
C SER A 15 -3.59 24.73 -18.48
N ASN A 16 -2.97 23.90 -17.63
CA ASN A 16 -2.93 22.43 -17.84
C ASN A 16 -4.29 21.75 -17.63
N TYR A 17 -5.23 22.42 -16.97
CA TYR A 17 -6.59 21.91 -16.76
C TYR A 17 -7.52 22.22 -17.94
N THR A 18 -7.12 23.15 -18.82
CA THR A 18 -7.86 23.56 -20.03
C THR A 18 -7.15 23.20 -21.34
N ASP A 19 -5.94 22.65 -21.26
CA ASP A 19 -5.16 22.24 -22.42
C ASP A 19 -5.68 20.92 -23.00
N GLN A 20 -6.45 21.00 -24.09
CA GLN A 20 -7.02 19.85 -24.81
C GLN A 20 -5.95 18.97 -25.49
N THR A 21 -4.69 19.39 -25.49
CA THR A 21 -3.56 18.64 -26.05
C THR A 21 -3.07 17.51 -25.14
N LYS A 22 -3.51 17.45 -23.88
CA LYS A 22 -3.10 16.43 -22.90
C LYS A 22 -4.20 15.39 -22.68
N PRO A 23 -3.88 14.10 -22.45
CA PRO A 23 -4.87 13.04 -22.27
C PRO A 23 -5.52 13.13 -20.88
N LEU A 24 -6.37 14.14 -20.68
CA LEU A 24 -7.05 14.45 -19.42
C LEU A 24 -7.92 13.28 -18.95
N LEU A 25 -8.70 12.67 -19.85
CA LEU A 25 -9.53 11.51 -19.54
C LEU A 25 -8.69 10.33 -19.02
N ARG A 26 -7.52 10.11 -19.63
CA ARG A 26 -6.59 9.05 -19.20
C ARG A 26 -6.06 9.32 -17.79
N ASN A 27 -5.72 10.58 -17.48
CA ASN A 27 -5.29 10.96 -16.14
C ASN A 27 -6.40 10.80 -15.10
N TYR A 28 -7.64 11.18 -15.41
CA TYR A 28 -8.77 10.96 -14.52
C TYR A 28 -9.05 9.48 -14.30
N ILE A 29 -8.98 8.65 -15.34
CA ILE A 29 -9.12 7.20 -15.24
C ILE A 29 -7.99 6.62 -14.37
N PHE A 30 -6.74 7.02 -14.57
CA PHE A 30 -5.64 6.54 -13.73
C PHE A 30 -5.79 6.97 -12.27
N CYS A 31 -6.22 8.21 -12.00
CA CYS A 31 -6.51 8.66 -10.64
C CYS A 31 -7.67 7.88 -10.02
N ALA A 32 -8.74 7.63 -10.77
CA ALA A 32 -9.88 6.84 -10.32
C ALA A 32 -9.47 5.39 -10.01
N LEU A 33 -8.71 4.75 -10.91
CA LEU A 33 -8.19 3.40 -10.72
C LEU A 33 -7.24 3.30 -9.52
N ALA A 34 -6.36 4.28 -9.32
CA ALA A 34 -5.49 4.34 -8.15
C ALA A 34 -6.32 4.47 -6.86
N GLY A 35 -7.35 5.34 -6.86
CA GLY A 35 -8.28 5.49 -5.74
C GLY A 35 -9.09 4.24 -5.45
N THR A 36 -9.61 3.57 -6.49
CA THR A 36 -10.35 2.31 -6.37
C THR A 36 -9.44 1.19 -5.87
N THR A 37 -8.20 1.10 -6.35
CA THR A 37 -7.22 0.11 -5.89
C THR A 37 -6.85 0.33 -4.42
N TRP A 38 -6.68 1.58 -4.01
CA TRP A 38 -6.46 1.93 -2.60
C TRP A 38 -7.68 1.59 -1.74
N PHE A 39 -8.90 1.80 -2.24
CA PHE A 39 -10.11 1.46 -1.51
C PHE A 39 -10.34 -0.06 -1.41
N LEU A 40 -10.03 -0.81 -2.48
CA LEU A 40 -10.06 -2.27 -2.52
C LEU A 40 -9.18 -2.90 -1.42
N GLN A 41 -8.15 -2.19 -0.96
CA GLN A 41 -7.37 -2.57 0.24
C GLN A 41 -8.27 -2.88 1.44
N PHE A 42 -9.36 -2.13 1.65
CA PHE A 42 -10.27 -2.33 2.77
C PHE A 42 -11.26 -3.50 2.56
N PHE A 43 -11.53 -3.91 1.32
CA PHE A 43 -12.33 -5.11 1.06
C PHE A 43 -11.59 -6.37 1.55
N PHE A 44 -10.29 -6.46 1.30
CA PHE A 44 -9.47 -7.55 1.82
C PHE A 44 -9.36 -7.53 3.35
N TYR A 45 -9.31 -6.34 3.96
CA TYR A 45 -9.42 -6.18 5.42
C TYR A 45 -10.74 -6.75 5.96
N GLY A 46 -11.88 -6.40 5.37
CA GLY A 46 -13.19 -6.89 5.81
C GLY A 46 -13.34 -8.41 5.67
N MET A 47 -12.79 -8.98 4.59
CA MET A 47 -12.76 -10.44 4.43
C MET A 47 -11.88 -11.12 5.50
N GLY A 48 -10.70 -10.57 5.81
CA GLY A 48 -9.82 -11.08 6.86
C GLY A 48 -10.42 -10.96 8.26
N GLU A 49 -11.03 -9.82 8.58
CA GLU A 49 -11.67 -9.55 9.86
C GLU A 49 -12.81 -10.54 10.16
N SER A 50 -13.64 -10.84 9.15
CA SER A 50 -14.74 -11.81 9.27
C SER A 50 -14.28 -13.23 9.64
N LYS A 51 -13.02 -13.59 9.35
CA LYS A 51 -12.46 -14.92 9.64
C LYS A 51 -11.69 -14.99 10.95
N LEU A 52 -11.21 -13.85 11.46
CA LEU A 52 -10.38 -13.77 12.67
C LEU A 52 -11.17 -13.32 13.91
N GLY A 53 -12.40 -12.80 13.79
CA GLY A 53 -13.32 -12.58 14.92
C GLY A 53 -12.90 -11.52 15.96
N ASN A 54 -11.68 -10.97 15.86
CA ASN A 54 -11.12 -9.96 16.75
C ASN A 54 -10.65 -8.75 15.93
N GLY A 55 -11.45 -7.68 15.93
CA GLY A 55 -11.20 -6.48 15.12
C GLY A 55 -9.84 -5.80 15.38
N ALA A 56 -9.34 -5.86 16.62
CA ALA A 56 -8.03 -5.29 16.95
C ALA A 56 -6.86 -6.07 16.35
N SER A 57 -6.96 -7.41 16.36
CA SER A 57 -5.93 -8.29 15.76
C SER A 57 -5.98 -8.26 14.24
N SER A 58 -7.18 -8.13 13.66
CA SER A 58 -7.38 -7.98 12.21
C SER A 58 -6.70 -6.73 11.66
N TRP A 59 -6.79 -5.60 12.36
CA TRP A 59 -6.18 -4.34 11.93
C TRP A 59 -4.66 -4.41 11.82
N ILE A 60 -4.00 -4.98 12.83
CA ILE A 60 -2.54 -5.14 12.86
C ILE A 60 -2.10 -6.12 11.77
N LEU A 61 -2.82 -7.23 11.61
CA LEU A 61 -2.54 -8.22 10.57
C LEU A 61 -2.63 -7.60 9.17
N HIS A 62 -3.64 -6.76 8.93
CA HIS A 62 -3.82 -6.06 7.65
C HIS A 62 -2.67 -5.11 7.32
N MET A 63 -2.27 -4.27 8.28
CA MET A 63 -1.12 -3.37 8.10
C MET A 63 0.18 -4.16 7.82
N ALA A 64 0.40 -5.26 8.55
CA ALA A 64 1.54 -6.14 8.33
C ALA A 64 1.50 -6.79 6.93
N PHE A 65 0.32 -7.20 6.47
CA PHE A 65 0.14 -7.81 5.16
C PHE A 65 0.44 -6.83 4.01
N ILE A 66 -0.02 -5.57 4.11
CA ILE A 66 0.29 -4.54 3.10
C ILE A 66 1.80 -4.31 3.02
N ILE A 67 2.48 -4.18 4.16
CA ILE A 67 3.93 -3.98 4.21
C ILE A 67 4.66 -5.19 3.59
N LEU A 68 4.21 -6.41 3.90
CA LEU A 68 4.78 -7.63 3.34
C LEU A 68 4.68 -7.66 1.81
N ILE A 69 3.47 -7.47 1.27
CA ILE A 69 3.23 -7.50 -0.18
C ILE A 69 3.98 -6.37 -0.88
N ALA A 70 4.03 -5.17 -0.31
CA ALA A 70 4.80 -4.05 -0.85
C ALA A 70 6.31 -4.37 -0.93
N ASN A 71 6.88 -4.97 0.12
CA ASN A 71 8.28 -5.39 0.13
C ASN A 71 8.57 -6.51 -0.89
N ILE A 72 7.68 -7.50 -1.00
CA ILE A 72 7.79 -8.57 -2.01
C ILE A 72 7.75 -7.98 -3.42
N TRP A 73 6.81 -7.09 -3.71
CA TRP A 73 6.69 -6.46 -5.01
C TRP A 73 7.92 -5.61 -5.36
N GLY A 74 8.45 -4.86 -4.40
CA GLY A 74 9.72 -4.13 -4.56
C GLY A 74 10.90 -5.05 -4.88
N LEU A 75 10.97 -6.23 -4.27
CA LEU A 75 11.97 -7.26 -4.60
C LEU A 75 11.77 -7.84 -6.01
N VAL A 76 10.53 -8.14 -6.41
CA VAL A 76 10.19 -8.67 -7.75
C VAL A 76 10.54 -7.66 -8.85
N LEU A 77 10.26 -6.37 -8.64
CA LEU A 77 10.63 -5.28 -9.55
C LEU A 77 12.15 -5.04 -9.61
N ASN A 78 12.95 -5.82 -8.88
CA ASN A 78 14.41 -5.72 -8.80
C ASN A 78 14.91 -4.32 -8.41
N GLU A 79 14.08 -3.51 -7.73
CA GLU A 79 14.45 -2.15 -7.29
C GLU A 79 15.68 -2.17 -6.37
N TRP A 80 15.94 -3.32 -5.75
CA TRP A 80 17.01 -3.54 -4.79
C TRP A 80 18.32 -4.08 -5.41
N LYS A 81 18.44 -4.19 -6.75
CA LYS A 81 19.68 -4.67 -7.40
C LYS A 81 20.91 -3.80 -7.17
N GLY A 82 20.72 -2.53 -6.80
CA GLY A 82 21.81 -1.56 -6.58
C GLY A 82 22.11 -1.21 -5.12
N VAL A 83 21.38 -1.78 -4.15
CA VAL A 83 21.57 -1.44 -2.73
C VAL A 83 22.69 -2.25 -2.09
N SER A 84 23.26 -1.70 -1.01
CA SER A 84 24.28 -2.41 -0.22
C SER A 84 23.75 -3.76 0.29
N LYS A 85 24.63 -4.77 0.37
CA LYS A 85 24.29 -6.11 0.89
C LYS A 85 23.66 -6.06 2.29
N LYS A 86 24.03 -5.08 3.11
CA LYS A 86 23.46 -4.84 4.45
C LYS A 86 22.00 -4.38 4.37
N ALA A 87 21.69 -3.41 3.50
CA ALA A 87 20.32 -2.93 3.31
C ALA A 87 19.41 -4.06 2.78
N TYR A 88 19.89 -4.84 1.81
CA TYR A 88 19.17 -5.98 1.29
C TYR A 88 18.88 -7.03 2.38
N ALA A 89 19.87 -7.35 3.23
CA ALA A 89 19.69 -8.25 4.36
C ALA A 89 18.67 -7.71 5.38
N THR A 90 18.69 -6.41 5.68
CA THR A 90 17.70 -5.78 6.58
C THR A 90 16.27 -5.92 6.05
N VAL A 91 16.05 -5.72 4.74
CA VAL A 91 14.74 -5.95 4.12
C VAL A 91 14.31 -7.41 4.26
N LEU A 92 15.22 -8.33 3.98
CA LEU A 92 14.94 -9.77 4.07
C LEU A 92 14.57 -10.21 5.49
N VAL A 93 15.30 -9.70 6.50
CA VAL A 93 15.01 -9.96 7.91
C VAL A 93 13.67 -9.34 8.31
N GLY A 94 13.37 -8.11 7.87
CA GLY A 94 12.07 -7.47 8.11
C GLY A 94 10.90 -8.28 7.55
N ILE A 95 11.03 -8.80 6.33
CA ILE A 95 10.05 -9.71 5.73
C ILE A 95 9.88 -10.97 6.58
N ALA A 96 10.99 -11.60 7.00
CA ALA A 96 10.94 -12.79 7.84
C ALA A 96 10.23 -12.54 9.18
N VAL A 97 10.51 -11.42 9.84
CA VAL A 97 9.84 -11.01 11.09
C VAL A 97 8.33 -10.86 10.88
N ILE A 98 7.91 -10.20 9.79
CA ILE A 98 6.48 -10.03 9.48
C ILE A 98 5.79 -11.38 9.26
N ILE A 99 6.42 -12.30 8.52
CA ILE A 99 5.89 -13.66 8.31
C ILE A 99 5.70 -14.37 9.66
N VAL A 100 6.68 -14.31 10.55
CA VAL A 100 6.58 -14.90 11.90
C VAL A 100 5.45 -14.26 12.70
N SER A 101 5.28 -12.93 12.66
CA SER A 101 4.18 -12.24 13.33
C SER A 101 2.81 -12.70 12.81
N VAL A 102 2.65 -12.85 11.49
CA VAL A 102 1.42 -13.35 10.86
C VAL A 102 1.11 -14.77 11.31
N LEU A 103 2.10 -15.66 11.34
CA LEU A 103 1.94 -17.04 11.78
C LEU A 103 1.58 -17.13 13.27
N LEU A 104 2.20 -16.31 14.12
CA LEU A 104 1.91 -16.24 15.56
C LEU A 104 0.47 -15.79 15.83
N VAL A 105 0.02 -14.74 15.13
CA VAL A 105 -1.36 -14.24 15.27
C VAL A 105 -2.37 -15.27 14.76
N GLY A 106 -2.08 -15.93 13.63
CA GLY A 106 -2.92 -17.00 13.09
C GLY A 106 -3.02 -18.20 14.03
N TYR A 107 -1.89 -18.64 14.60
CA TYR A 107 -1.86 -19.75 15.56
C TYR A 107 -2.57 -19.40 16.87
N GLY A 108 -2.34 -18.20 17.41
CA GLY A 108 -3.01 -17.72 18.62
C GLY A 108 -4.53 -17.66 18.48
N ASN A 109 -5.03 -17.35 17.29
CA ASN A 109 -6.47 -17.37 17.00
C ASN A 109 -7.02 -18.80 16.91
N SER A 110 -6.26 -19.73 16.31
CA SER A 110 -6.67 -21.15 16.19
C SER A 110 -6.75 -21.90 17.53
N LEU A 111 -6.03 -21.44 18.56
CA LEU A 111 -6.04 -22.01 19.91
C LEU A 111 -7.21 -21.51 20.77
N GLN A 112 -7.97 -20.52 20.30
CA GLN A 112 -9.13 -19.99 21.01
C GLN A 112 -10.44 -20.71 20.64
N HIS A 113 -10.33 -21.75 19.80
CA HIS A 113 -11.35 -22.75 19.49
C HIS A 113 -11.13 -24.04 20.29
#